data_AF-A0A097A2Y5-F1
#
_entry.id   AF-A0A097A2Y5-F1
#
_cell.length_a   1.000
_cell.length_b   1.000
_cell.length_c   1.000
_cell.angle_alpha   90.00
_cell.angle_beta   90.00
_cell.angle_gamma   90.00
#
_symmetry.space_group_name_H-M   'P 1'
#
loop_
_entity.id
_entity.type
_entity.pdbx_description
1 polymer ?
#
loop_
_entity_poly.entity_id
_entity_poly.type
_entity_poly.pdbx_seq_one_letter_code
_entity_poly.pdbx_strand_id
1 'polypeptide(L)'
;RYRAITDEGMPIQQRPFMKGKLYIHFTVEFPDSLSPDQTKAIEAVLPKPNKATLSDMEIDECEETTLHDVNIEDEMRRKAQAQREAYDDDDDEEGPGGAQRVQCAQQ
;
A
#
# COMPACT_ATOMS: atom_id res chain seq x y z
N ARG A 1 5.57 -3.06 13.37
CA ARG A 1 6.26 -4.25 13.97
C ARG A 1 5.32 -4.86 15.00
N TYR A 2 5.07 -6.17 14.93
CA TYR A 2 4.28 -6.87 15.95
C TYR A 2 5.09 -7.04 17.24
N ARG A 3 4.43 -6.89 18.38
CA ARG A 3 4.94 -7.32 19.69
C ARG A 3 4.19 -8.58 20.11
N ALA A 4 4.79 -9.42 20.97
CA ALA A 4 4.16 -10.65 21.41
C ALA A 4 4.29 -10.82 22.92
N ILE A 5 3.23 -11.32 23.54
CA ILE A 5 3.22 -11.77 24.93
C ILE A 5 3.13 -13.30 24.91
N THR A 6 4.09 -13.96 25.57
CA THR A 6 4.12 -15.42 25.68
C THR A 6 3.03 -15.92 26.62
N ASP A 7 2.52 -17.11 26.36
CA ASP A 7 1.53 -17.81 27.19
C ASP A 7 0.16 -17.11 27.36
N GLU A 8 -0.10 -16.04 26.60
CA GLU A 8 -1.40 -15.35 26.54
C GLU A 8 -2.22 -15.68 25.29
N GLY A 9 -1.72 -16.60 24.45
CA GLY A 9 -2.46 -17.13 23.32
C GLY A 9 -3.41 -18.28 23.70
N MET A 10 -4.04 -18.87 22.69
CA MET A 10 -4.90 -20.04 22.89
C MET A 10 -4.10 -21.27 23.34
N PRO A 11 -4.71 -22.20 24.11
CA PRO A 11 -4.07 -23.47 24.45
C PRO A 11 -3.63 -24.25 23.21
N ILE A 12 -2.47 -24.89 23.29
CA ILE A 12 -1.94 -25.71 22.19
C ILE A 12 -2.69 -27.04 22.18
N GLN A 13 -3.17 -27.45 21.00
CA GLN A 13 -3.85 -28.73 20.82
C GLN A 13 -2.96 -29.88 21.32
N GLN A 14 -3.54 -30.82 22.09
CA GLN A 14 -2.84 -31.92 22.77
C GLN A 14 -1.91 -31.50 23.93
N ARG A 15 -1.76 -30.21 24.22
CA ARG A 15 -0.96 -29.69 25.35
C ARG A 15 -1.74 -28.59 26.09
N PRO A 16 -2.80 -28.94 26.85
CA PRO A 16 -3.74 -27.96 27.43
C PRO A 16 -3.10 -27.02 28.46
N PHE A 17 -1.95 -27.39 29.04
CA PHE A 17 -1.19 -26.55 29.97
C PHE A 17 -0.22 -25.58 29.28
N MET A 18 -0.02 -25.70 27.97
CA MET A 18 0.79 -24.78 27.18
C MET A 18 -0.11 -23.85 26.38
N LYS A 19 0.17 -22.55 26.44
CA LYS A 19 -0.56 -21.52 25.70
C LYS A 19 0.32 -20.93 24.60
N GLY A 20 -0.31 -20.47 23.52
CA GLY A 20 0.35 -19.77 22.42
C GLY A 20 0.79 -18.36 22.81
N LYS A 21 1.13 -17.55 21.79
CA LYS A 21 1.47 -16.12 21.99
C LYS A 21 0.31 -15.22 21.58
N LEU A 22 0.09 -14.15 22.33
CA LEU A 22 -0.75 -13.04 21.93
C LEU A 22 0.09 -12.05 21.12
N TYR A 23 -0.30 -11.76 19.88
CA TYR A 23 0.38 -10.77 19.04
C TYR A 23 -0.37 -9.44 19.07
N ILE A 24 0.36 -8.35 19.27
CA ILE A 24 -0.16 -6.98 19.32
C ILE A 24 0.35 -6.22 18.09
N HIS A 25 -0.59 -5.72 17.31
CA HIS A 25 -0.34 -4.80 16.21
C HIS A 25 -0.70 -3.38 16.66
N PHE A 26 0.28 -2.49 16.71
CA PHE A 26 0.04 -1.09 17.03
C PHE A 26 -0.25 -0.32 15.74
N THR A 27 -1.45 0.24 15.66
CA THR A 27 -1.78 1.29 14.70
C THR A 27 -1.57 2.62 15.41
N VAL A 28 -0.80 3.52 14.80
CA VAL A 28 -0.57 4.87 15.33
C VAL A 28 -1.42 5.83 14.52
N GLU A 29 -2.36 6.48 15.20
CA GLU A 29 -3.14 7.57 14.63
C GLU A 29 -2.38 8.88 14.88
N PHE A 30 -2.02 9.56 13.80
CA PHE A 30 -1.41 10.88 13.87
C PHE A 30 -2.50 11.96 13.92
N PRO A 31 -2.22 13.12 14.56
CA PRO A 31 -3.13 14.25 14.47
C PRO A 31 -3.16 14.83 13.05
N ASP A 32 -4.30 15.38 12.64
CA ASP A 32 -4.47 15.99 11.32
C ASP A 32 -3.58 17.23 11.11
N SER A 33 -3.27 17.95 12.19
CA SER A 33 -2.42 19.14 12.15
C SER A 33 -1.70 19.38 13.48
N LEU A 34 -0.63 20.18 13.41
CA LEU A 34 0.16 20.62 14.56
C LEU A 34 0.28 22.14 14.56
N SER A 35 0.22 22.77 15.72
CA SER A 35 0.49 24.20 15.85
C SER A 35 2.00 24.49 15.70
N PRO A 36 2.39 25.74 15.38
CA PRO A 36 3.81 26.11 15.29
C PRO A 36 4.58 25.84 16.58
N ASP A 37 3.95 26.06 17.74
CA ASP A 37 4.59 25.85 19.04
C ASP A 37 4.75 24.36 19.37
N GLN A 38 3.76 23.53 19.02
CA GLN A 38 3.87 22.07 19.15
C GLN A 38 4.99 21.52 18.26
N THR A 39 5.08 22.03 17.03
CA THR A 39 6.13 21.63 16.07
C THR A 39 7.52 21.93 16.61
N LYS A 40 7.74 23.14 17.15
CA LYS A 40 9.01 23.53 17.79
C LYS A 40 9.35 22.64 18.99
N ALA A 41 8.35 22.32 19.82
CA ALA A 41 8.55 21.47 20.98
C ALA A 41 8.96 20.04 20.59
N ILE A 42 8.35 19.50 19.52
CA ILE A 42 8.67 18.18 18.97
C ILE A 42 10.08 18.17 18.37
N GLU A 43 10.46 19.20 17.62
CA GLU A 43 11.81 19.34 17.04
C GLU A 43 12.91 19.33 18.10
N ALA A 44 12.64 19.91 19.28
CA ALA A 44 13.60 19.95 20.38
C ALA A 44 13.86 18.57 21.04
N VAL A 45 12.93 17.61 20.91
CA VAL A 45 13.02 16.30 21.57
C VAL A 45 13.26 15.14 20.61
N LEU A 46 12.90 15.28 19.34
CA LEU A 46 13.18 14.25 18.35
C LEU A 46 14.66 14.26 17.92
N PRO A 47 15.21 13.11 17.50
CA PRO A 47 16.53 13.07 16.89
C PRO A 47 16.63 14.04 15.72
N LYS A 48 17.80 14.67 15.55
CA LYS A 48 18.02 15.60 14.44
C LYS A 48 17.68 14.92 13.12
N PRO A 49 16.95 15.60 12.20
CA PRO A 49 16.64 15.02 10.91
C PRO A 49 17.94 14.68 10.17
N ASN A 50 17.96 13.53 9.52
CA ASN A 50 19.02 13.19 8.56
C ASN A 50 18.93 14.22 7.44
N LYS A 51 19.87 15.17 7.42
CA LYS A 51 20.02 16.06 6.28
C LYS A 51 20.45 15.20 5.11
N ALA A 52 19.56 14.98 4.14
CA ALA A 52 19.99 14.63 2.80
C ALA A 52 20.83 15.82 2.32
N THR A 53 22.15 15.68 2.33
CA THR A 53 23.03 16.65 1.69
C THR A 53 22.90 16.42 0.19
N LEU A 54 22.00 17.17 -0.44
CA LEU A 54 21.98 17.29 -1.89
C LEU A 54 23.19 18.15 -2.31
N SER A 55 23.87 17.74 -3.36
CA SER A 55 24.90 18.55 -4.02
C SER A 55 24.27 19.70 -4.79
N ASP A 56 25.05 20.75 -5.07
CA ASP A 56 24.55 21.93 -5.82
C ASP A 56 23.99 21.53 -7.20
N MET A 57 24.57 20.52 -7.86
CA MET A 57 24.05 19.98 -9.13
C MET A 57 22.67 19.31 -8.96
N GLU A 58 22.45 18.58 -7.86
CA GLU A 58 21.16 17.94 -7.59
C GLU A 58 20.08 18.97 -7.20
N ILE A 59 20.47 20.11 -6.64
CA ILE A 59 19.56 21.21 -6.30
C ILE A 59 19.11 21.96 -7.57
N ASP A 60 20.02 22.20 -8.52
CA ASP A 60 19.69 22.85 -9.80
C ASP A 60 18.71 22.02 -10.65
N GLU A 61 18.70 20.70 -10.47
CA GLU A 61 17.75 19.77 -11.12
C GLU A 61 16.45 19.54 -10.31
N CYS A 62 16.30 20.10 -9.11
CA CYS A 62 15.09 19.93 -8.31
C CYS A 62 13.95 20.84 -8.78
N GLU A 63 12.75 20.25 -8.94
CA GLU A 63 11.52 21.01 -9.20
C GLU A 63 10.70 21.17 -7.91
N GLU A 64 10.11 22.36 -7.69
CA GLU A 64 9.18 22.58 -6.59
C GLU A 64 7.89 21.78 -6.84
N THR A 65 7.48 20.98 -5.85
CA THR A 65 6.28 20.16 -5.94
C THR A 65 5.42 20.29 -4.68
N THR A 66 4.12 20.09 -4.84
CA THR A 66 3.15 20.09 -3.75
C THR A 66 2.64 18.68 -3.50
N LEU A 67 2.55 18.30 -2.23
CA LEU A 67 1.92 17.05 -1.83
C LEU A 67 0.40 17.18 -1.96
N HIS A 68 -0.23 16.13 -2.47
CA HIS A 68 -1.68 16.02 -2.59
C HIS A 68 -2.15 14.73 -1.92
N ASP A 69 -3.24 14.83 -1.17
CA ASP A 69 -3.89 13.66 -0.61
C ASP A 69 -4.53 12.84 -1.73
N VAL A 70 -4.17 11.57 -1.80
CA VAL A 70 -4.65 10.64 -2.83
C VAL A 70 -5.26 9.40 -2.19
N ASN A 71 -6.45 9.03 -2.67
CA ASN A 71 -7.01 7.72 -2.38
C ASN A 71 -6.36 6.67 -3.31
N ILE A 72 -5.45 5.88 -2.76
CA ILE A 72 -4.68 4.89 -3.51
C ILE A 72 -5.59 3.82 -4.13
N GLU A 73 -6.70 3.46 -3.48
CA GLU A 73 -7.62 2.44 -4.02
C GLU A 73 -8.32 2.94 -5.29
N ASP A 74 -8.81 4.19 -5.28
CA ASP A 74 -9.44 4.81 -6.43
C ASP A 74 -8.43 5.01 -7.57
N GLU A 75 -7.20 5.39 -7.25
CA GLU A 75 -6.14 5.59 -8.24
C GLU A 75 -5.72 4.27 -8.91
N MET A 76 -5.60 3.20 -8.11
CA MET A 76 -5.33 1.85 -8.63
C MET A 76 -6.48 1.35 -9.52
N ARG A 77 -7.74 1.65 -9.17
CA ARG A 77 -8.91 1.29 -9.98
C ARG A 77 -8.92 2.04 -11.32
N ARG A 78 -8.67 3.36 -11.30
CA ARG A 78 -8.56 4.18 -12.52
C ARG A 78 -7.47 3.67 -13.44
N LYS A 79 -6.29 3.36 -12.88
CA LYS A 79 -5.16 2.82 -13.64
C LYS A 79 -5.47 1.46 -14.29
N ALA A 80 -6.18 0.58 -13.57
CA ALA A 80 -6.60 -0.71 -14.11
C ALA A 80 -7.62 -0.59 -15.25
N GLN A 81 -8.52 0.41 -15.19
CA GLN A 81 -9.49 0.67 -16.24
C GLN A 81 -8.83 1.26 -17.51
N ALA A 82 -7.92 2.22 -17.34
CA ALA A 82 -7.15 2.80 -18.46
C ALA A 82 -6.26 1.76 -19.18
N GLN A 83 -5.80 0.71 -18.48
CA GLN A 83 -5.10 -0.41 -19.11
C GLN A 83 -6.02 -1.32 -19.94
N ARG A 84 -7.33 -1.37 -19.65
CA ARG A 84 -8.29 -2.15 -20.46
C ARG A 84 -8.69 -1.41 -21.74
N GLU A 85 -8.83 -0.09 -21.69
CA GLU A 85 -9.22 0.73 -22.83
C GLU A 85 -8.20 0.72 -23.99
N ALA A 86 -6.95 0.31 -23.75
CA ALA A 86 -5.93 0.14 -24.80
C ALA A 86 -5.99 -1.22 -25.53
N TYR A 87 -6.84 -2.15 -25.09
CA TYR A 87 -6.98 -3.50 -25.65
C TYR A 87 -8.41 -3.84 -26.09
N ASP A 88 -9.32 -2.87 -26.10
CA ASP A 88 -10.77 -3.06 -26.35
C ASP A 88 -11.26 -2.22 -27.55
N ASP A 89 -10.37 -1.91 -28.50
CA ASP A 89 -10.70 -1.19 -29.76
C ASP A 89 -10.69 -2.13 -30.99
N ASP A 90 -10.77 -3.45 -30.78
CA ASP A 90 -10.67 -4.47 -31.84
C ASP A 90 -11.70 -5.62 -31.64
N ASP A 91 -12.93 -5.34 -31.18
CA ASP A 91 -13.99 -6.36 -31.21
C ASP A 91 -15.42 -5.77 -31.30
N ASP A 92 -15.61 -4.76 -32.16
CA ASP A 92 -16.92 -4.27 -32.60
C ASP A 92 -17.19 -4.66 -34.07
N GLU A 93 -17.11 -5.95 -34.41
CA GLU A 93 -17.81 -6.45 -35.61
C GLU A 93 -18.44 -7.84 -35.40
N GLU A 94 -19.77 -7.84 -35.52
CA GLU A 94 -20.71 -8.97 -35.62
C GLU A 94 -21.34 -9.54 -34.35
N GLY A 95 -22.66 -9.29 -34.27
CA GLY A 95 -23.56 -9.81 -33.26
C GLY A 95 -23.90 -11.31 -33.37
N PRO A 96 -25.15 -11.70 -33.09
CA PRO A 96 -25.45 -12.93 -32.37
C PRO A 96 -25.45 -14.18 -33.27
N GLY A 97 -24.52 -15.09 -32.99
CA GLY A 97 -24.63 -16.49 -33.36
C GLY A 97 -23.94 -16.89 -34.65
N GLY A 98 -22.88 -17.67 -34.52
CA GLY A 98 -22.39 -18.53 -35.60
C GLY A 98 -20.88 -18.62 -35.67
N ALA A 99 -20.30 -19.67 -35.08
CA ALA A 99 -19.27 -20.44 -35.77
C ALA A 99 -18.99 -21.73 -35.00
N GLN A 100 -19.20 -22.84 -35.68
CA GLN A 100 -19.07 -24.21 -35.23
C GLN A 100 -17.66 -24.57 -34.71
N ARG A 101 -17.69 -25.29 -33.59
CA ARG A 101 -16.91 -26.50 -33.24
C ARG A 101 -15.71 -26.85 -34.14
N VAL A 102 -14.57 -27.08 -33.49
CA VAL A 102 -13.71 -28.23 -33.81
C VAL A 102 -12.95 -28.66 -32.54
N GLN A 103 -13.22 -29.89 -32.08
CA GLN A 103 -12.39 -30.59 -31.09
C GLN A 103 -11.43 -31.49 -31.87
N CYS A 104 -10.13 -31.21 -31.80
CA CYS A 104 -9.10 -32.11 -32.28
C CYS A 104 -8.56 -32.90 -31.09
N ALA A 105 -8.93 -34.17 -30.99
CA ALA A 105 -8.20 -35.15 -30.20
C ALA A 105 -7.00 -35.64 -31.03
N GLN A 106 -5.80 -35.63 -30.46
CA GLN A 106 -4.67 -36.40 -30.99
C GLN A 106 -4.16 -37.37 -29.92
N GLN A 107 -4.33 -38.65 -30.26
CA GLN A 107 -3.59 -39.88 -29.94
C GLN A 107 -3.01 -40.07 -28.53
#